data_AF-A0A0F8Z6K7-F1
#
_entry.id   AF-A0A0F8Z6K7-F1
#
_cell.length_a   1.000
_cell.length_b   1.000
_cell.length_c   1.000
_cell.angle_alpha   90.00
_cell.angle_beta   90.00
_cell.angle_gamma   90.00
#
_symmetry.space_group_name_H-M   'P 1'
#
loop_
_entity.id
_entity.type
_entity.pdbx_description
1 polymer ?
#
loop_
_entity_poly.entity_id
_entity_poly.type
_entity_poly.pdbx_seq_one_letter_code
_entity_poly.pdbx_strand_id
1 'polypeptide(L)' 'YMRARLQDGMLYPDDRQDSSLLSVLAQADALMIRPPHDPARNAKDLQRYILI' A
#
# COMPACT_ATOMS: atom_id res chain seq x y z
N TYR A 1 -2.96 2.11 -7.21
CA TYR A 1 -2.00 2.05 -6.10
C TYR A 1 -2.74 1.65 -4.84
N MET A 2 -2.11 0.89 -3.95
CA MET A 2 -2.65 0.57 -2.63
C MET A 2 -1.95 1.42 -1.58
N ARG A 3 -2.70 1.91 -0.59
CA ARG A 3 -2.12 2.61 0.56
C ARG A 3 -1.53 1.61 1.52
N ALA A 4 -0.34 1.92 2.03
CA ALA A 4 0.37 1.11 2.98
C ALA A 4 1.04 1.99 4.03
N ARG A 5 1.22 1.41 5.22
CA ARG A 5 2.09 1.96 6.25
C ARG A 5 3.48 1.32 6.13
N LEU A 6 4.52 2.12 6.33
CA LEU A 6 5.90 1.63 6.34
C LEU A 6 6.35 1.50 7.78
N GLN A 7 6.52 0.27 8.25
CA GLN A 7 6.97 -0.01 9.61
C GLN A 7 8.14 -1.01 9.55
N ASP A 8 9.25 -0.66 10.21
CA ASP A 8 10.45 -1.52 10.28
C ASP A 8 10.96 -1.99 8.90
N GLY A 9 10.82 -1.15 7.88
CA GLY A 9 11.21 -1.47 6.50
C GLY A 9 10.24 -2.39 5.75
N MET A 10 9.08 -2.71 6.34
CA MET A 10 8.04 -3.54 5.74
C MET A 10 6.80 -2.70 5.40
N LEU A 11 6.16 -3.05 4.28
CA LEU A 11 4.92 -2.41 3.83
C LEU A 11 3.71 -3.21 4.34
N TYR A 12 2.83 -2.52 5.05
CA TYR A 12 1.56 -3.05 5.54
C TYR A 12 0.43 -2.36 4.79
N PRO A 13 -0.16 -3.00 3.75
CA PRO A 13 -1.30 -2.42 3.04
C PRO A 13 -2.49 -2.27 4.00
N ASP A 14 -3.21 -1.16 3.88
CA ASP A 14 -4.44 -0.92 4.65
C ASP A 14 -5.56 -1.85 4.16
N ASP A 15 -6.41 -2.35 5.07
CA ASP A 15 -7.57 -3.15 4.71
C ASP A 15 -8.61 -2.32 3.94
N ARG A 16 -8.68 -1.01 4.21
CA ARG A 16 -9.60 -0.09 3.52
C ARG A 16 -8.88 0.63 2.38
N GLN A 17 -9.24 0.26 1.16
CA GLN A 17 -8.70 0.83 -0.08
C GLN A 17 -9.70 1.72 -0.83
N ASP A 18 -10.77 2.16 -0.16
CA ASP A 18 -11.75 3.06 -0.78
C ASP A 18 -11.16 4.46 -0.95
N SER A 19 -11.14 4.94 -2.19
CA SER A 19 -10.53 6.21 -2.60
C SER A 19 -11.44 7.43 -2.38
N SER A 20 -12.68 7.23 -1.93
CA SER A 20 -13.66 8.30 -1.70
C SER A 20 -13.48 9.03 -0.36
N LEU A 21 -12.65 8.51 0.54
CA LEU A 21 -12.29 9.15 1.79
C LEU A 21 -11.00 9.95 1.59
N LEU A 22 -11.10 11.28 1.48
CA LEU A 22 -9.95 12.20 1.61
C LEU A 22 -9.09 11.88 2.86
N SER A 23 -9.72 11.31 3.89
CA SER A 23 -9.12 10.79 5.12
C SER A 23 -8.13 9.63 4.91
N VAL A 24 -8.30 8.81 3.87
CA VAL A 24 -7.48 7.62 3.60
C VAL A 24 -6.19 7.96 2.84
N LEU A 25 -6.10 9.16 2.24
CA LEU A 25 -4.83 9.72 1.76
C LEU A 25 -4.01 10.35 2.91
N ALA A 26 -4.66 10.86 3.95
CA ALA A 26 -3.99 11.55 5.06
C ALA A 26 -3.29 10.61 6.06
N GLN A 27 -3.52 9.29 6.01
CA GLN A 27 -3.01 8.33 6.98
C GLN A 27 -1.98 7.32 6.41
N ALA A 28 -1.68 7.40 5.12
CA ALA A 28 -0.76 6.46 4.47
C ALA A 28 0.66 7.02 4.45
N ASP A 29 1.64 6.22 4.86
CA ASP A 29 3.07 6.57 4.77
C ASP A 29 3.65 6.25 3.38
N ALA A 30 3.00 5.36 2.63
CA ALA A 30 3.46 4.91 1.32
C ALA A 30 2.31 4.48 0.39
N LEU A 31 2.55 4.60 -0.90
CA LEU A 31 1.73 4.04 -1.97
C LEU A 31 2.42 2.81 -2.56
N MET A 32 1.92 1.63 -2.22
CA MET A 32 2.32 0.36 -2.78
C MET A 32 1.82 0.21 -4.23
N ILE A 33 2.74 -0.12 -5.15
CA ILE A 33 2.43 -0.29 -6.57
C ILE A 33 1.97 -1.71 -6.82
N ARG A 34 0.72 -1.90 -7.25
CA ARG A 34 0.23 -3.16 -7.80
C ARG A 34 -0.35 -2.96 -9.20
N PRO A 35 0.27 -3.58 -10.22
CA PRO A 35 -0.30 -3.61 -11.57
C PRO A 35 -1.67 -4.30 -11.61
N PRO A 36 -2.51 -3.98 -12.61
CA PRO A 36 -3.67 -4.79 -12.92
C PRO A 36 -3.28 -6.25 -13.12
N HIS A 37 -4.09 -7.17 -12.57
CA HIS A 37 -3.86 -8.63 -12.65
C HIS A 37 -2.63 -9.16 -11.90
N ASP A 38 -1.98 -8.37 -11.03
CA ASP A 38 -0.92 -8.88 -10.16
C ASP A 38 -1.50 -9.92 -9.17
N PRO A 39 -1.07 -11.20 -9.24
CA PRO A 39 -1.64 -12.26 -8.41
C PRO A 39 -1.39 -12.01 -6.91
N ALA A 40 -2.07 -12.77 -6.06
CA ALA A 40 -1.79 -12.75 -4.63
C ALA A 40 -0.30 -13.02 -4.39
N ARG A 41 0.32 -12.18 -3.56
CA ARG A 41 1.74 -12.27 -3.21
C ARG A 41 1.83 -12.71 -1.76
N ASN A 42 2.96 -13.33 -1.41
CA ASN A 42 3.20 -13.76 -0.05
C ASN A 42 3.69 -12.58 0.79
N ALA A 43 3.52 -12.70 2.11
CA ALA A 43 4.15 -11.77 3.03
C ALA A 43 5.67 -11.79 2.82
N LYS A 44 6.31 -10.62 2.92
CA LYS A 44 7.75 -10.38 2.71
C LYS A 44 8.23 -10.43 1.26
N ASP A 45 7.34 -10.62 0.28
CA ASP A 45 7.72 -10.44 -1.13
C ASP A 45 8.10 -8.99 -1.39
N LEU A 46 9.18 -8.78 -2.15
CA LEU A 46 9.65 -7.45 -2.51
C LEU A 46 8.62 -6.72 -3.39
N GLN A 47 8.26 -5.51 -2.98
CA GLN A 47 7.28 -4.67 -3.68
C GLN A 47 7.83 -3.27 -3.91
N ARG A 48 7.49 -2.70 -5.07
CA ARG A 48 7.75 -1.29 -5.36
C ARG A 48 6.71 -0.42 -4.64
N TYR A 49 7.17 0.70 -4.10
CA TYR A 49 6.35 1.69 -3.43
C TYR A 49 6.85 3.10 -3.70
N ILE A 50 6.00 4.07 -3.41
CA ILE A 50 6.30 5.51 -3.46
C ILE A 50 6.08 6.04 -2.04
N LEU A 51 7.07 6.74 -1.48
CA LEU A 51 6.91 7.46 -0.22
C LEU A 51 6.07 8.72 -0.42
N ILE A 52 5.24 9.06 0.58
CA ILE A 52 4.39 10.26 0.60
C ILE A 52 4.56 11.01 1.91
#